data_AF-A0A612KRS0-F1
#
_entry.id   AF-A0A612KRS0-F1
#
_cell.length_a   1.000
_cell.length_b   1.000
_cell.length_c   1.000
_cell.angle_alpha   90.00
_cell.angle_beta   90.00
_cell.angle_gamma   90.00
#
_symmetry.space_group_name_H-M   'P 1'
#
loop_
_entity.id
_entity.type
_entity.pdbx_description
1 polymer ?
#
loop_
_entity_poly.entity_id
_entity_poly.type
_entity_poly.pdbx_seq_one_letter_code
_entity_poly.pdbx_strand_id
1 'polypeptide(L)'
;MDVLISILSIALAIYAVIRICSKAQSTKTKFLKSICALWYFLYAGGIIVSSDYEEIGVVLLIVGTVVLFYPKKHNTATSTKFCSDNNKTESASHDGSEDVVFRNQVDLSKHKHLLKIAFTYENTNGTVKYREVDVKKFDGLYIEGYCHSRKQYRTFRIDRVVDGITLRDTGELFTTEEWDEQFYLTV
;
A
#
# COMPACT_ATOMS: atom_id res chain seq x y z
N MET A 1 36.45 -0.99 18.11
CA MET A 1 35.31 -1.65 17.44
C MET A 1 33.99 -1.11 17.96
N ASP A 2 33.91 -0.84 19.26
CA ASP A 2 32.71 -0.37 19.99
C ASP A 2 32.13 0.96 19.48
N VAL A 3 33.00 1.89 19.05
CA VAL A 3 32.58 3.17 18.46
C VAL A 3 31.86 2.96 17.12
N LEU A 4 32.32 2.02 16.28
CA LEU A 4 31.69 1.71 15.00
C LEU A 4 30.31 1.07 15.20
N ILE A 5 30.19 0.17 16.19
CA ILE A 5 28.94 -0.49 16.56
C ILE A 5 27.93 0.54 17.11
N SER A 6 28.40 1.48 17.93
CA SER A 6 27.60 2.59 18.44
C SER A 6 27.07 3.48 17.31
N ILE A 7 27.91 3.83 16.34
CA ILE A 7 27.48 4.62 15.18
C ILE A 7 26.47 3.83 14.32
N LEU A 8 26.69 2.53 14.11
CA LEU A 8 25.80 1.67 13.34
C LEU A 8 24.41 1.55 13.98
N SER A 9 24.34 1.34 15.30
CA SER A 9 23.08 1.23 16.02
C SER A 9 22.28 2.53 16.00
N ILE A 10 22.95 3.68 16.15
CA ILE A 10 22.32 5.01 16.03
C ILE A 10 21.80 5.24 14.60
N ALA A 11 22.59 4.90 13.57
CA ALA A 11 22.19 5.03 12.18
C ALA A 11 20.96 4.16 11.85
N LEU A 12 20.91 2.92 12.34
CA LEU A 12 19.76 2.03 12.19
C LEU A 12 18.52 2.54 12.92
N ALA A 13 18.69 3.13 14.11
CA ALA A 13 17.59 3.73 14.86
C ALA A 13 17.00 4.94 14.10
N ILE A 14 17.86 5.83 13.58
CA ILE A 14 17.44 6.99 12.77
C ILE A 14 16.75 6.51 11.49
N TYR A 15 17.31 5.52 10.80
CA TYR A 15 16.71 4.93 9.60
C TYR A 15 15.32 4.32 9.87
N ALA A 16 15.17 3.60 10.99
CA ALA A 16 13.88 3.05 11.40
C ALA A 16 12.84 4.14 11.65
N VAL A 17 13.24 5.23 12.34
CA VAL A 17 12.37 6.39 12.59
C VAL A 17 11.94 7.05 11.28
N ILE A 18 12.89 7.33 10.37
CA ILE A 18 12.58 7.94 9.06
C ILE A 18 11.59 7.08 8.28
N ARG A 19 11.82 5.75 8.23
CA ARG A 19 10.97 4.81 7.50
C ARG A 19 9.58 4.65 8.11
N ILE A 20 9.45 4.77 9.43
CA ILE A 20 8.14 4.76 10.11
C ILE A 20 7.42 6.09 9.89
N CYS A 21 8.14 7.21 9.91
CA CYS A 21 7.59 8.54 9.69
C CYS A 21 7.15 8.78 8.24
N SER A 22 7.84 8.18 7.26
CA SER A 22 7.50 8.28 5.84
C SER A 22 6.25 7.49 5.44
N LYS A 23 5.72 6.63 6.31
CA LYS A 23 4.51 5.85 6.02
C LYS A 23 3.25 6.67 6.31
N ALA A 24 2.33 6.78 5.35
CA ALA A 24 1.04 7.45 5.52
C ALA A 24 0.10 6.67 6.48
N GLN A 25 0.31 6.84 7.80
CA GLN A 25 -0.52 6.29 8.88
C GLN A 25 -0.97 7.39 9.86
N SER A 26 -2.00 7.17 10.69
CA SER A 26 -2.52 8.18 11.63
C SER A 26 -1.46 8.65 12.63
N THR A 27 -1.40 9.96 12.87
CA THR A 27 -0.34 10.66 13.63
C THR A 27 -0.04 10.03 14.99
N LYS A 28 -1.07 9.59 15.74
CA LYS A 28 -0.89 8.97 17.07
C LYS A 28 -0.22 7.60 17.02
N THR A 29 -0.51 6.79 15.98
CA THR A 29 0.09 5.45 15.85
C THR A 29 1.50 5.48 15.25
N LYS A 30 1.85 6.57 14.55
CA LYS A 30 3.22 6.87 14.10
C LYS A 30 4.17 7.13 15.27
N PHE A 31 3.81 8.07 16.15
CA PHE A 31 4.65 8.46 17.27
C PHE A 31 4.94 7.30 18.23
N LEU A 32 3.93 6.48 18.54
CA LEU A 32 4.11 5.35 19.46
C LEU A 32 5.04 4.27 18.89
N LYS A 33 4.88 3.90 17.61
CA LYS A 33 5.75 2.91 16.97
C LYS A 33 7.18 3.42 16.79
N SER A 34 7.32 4.71 16.46
CA SER A 34 8.61 5.39 16.33
C SER A 34 9.37 5.42 17.67
N ILE A 35 8.70 5.78 18.78
CA ILE A 35 9.32 5.81 20.10
C ILE A 35 9.78 4.41 20.55
N CYS A 36 8.95 3.38 20.29
CA CYS A 36 9.28 1.99 20.64
C CYS A 36 10.47 1.48 19.81
N ALA A 37 10.53 1.80 18.52
CA ALA A 37 11.66 1.41 17.67
C ALA A 37 12.96 2.11 18.10
N LEU A 38 12.90 3.40 18.40
CA LEU A 38 14.06 4.17 18.87
C LEU A 38 14.62 3.59 20.17
N TRP A 39 13.74 3.32 21.15
CA TRP A 39 14.13 2.69 22.42
C TRP A 39 14.74 1.30 22.22
N TYR A 40 14.16 0.49 21.33
CA TYR A 40 14.63 -0.86 21.04
C TYR A 40 16.05 -0.89 20.48
N PHE A 41 16.35 -0.08 19.46
CA PHE A 41 17.67 -0.07 18.83
C PHE A 41 18.74 0.58 19.71
N LEU A 42 18.39 1.58 20.53
CA LEU A 42 19.30 2.16 21.52
C LEU A 42 19.62 1.17 22.65
N TYR A 43 18.63 0.40 23.12
CA TYR A 43 18.82 -0.63 24.13
C TYR A 43 19.68 -1.79 23.60
N ALA A 44 19.38 -2.30 22.40
CA ALA A 44 20.17 -3.35 21.77
C ALA A 44 21.62 -2.90 21.51
N GLY A 45 21.83 -1.66 21.02
CA GLY A 45 23.16 -1.09 20.84
C GLY A 45 23.92 -0.92 22.16
N GLY A 46 23.24 -0.49 23.21
CA GLY A 46 23.83 -0.36 24.56
C GLY A 46 24.29 -1.69 25.15
N ILE A 47 23.54 -2.77 24.90
CA ILE A 47 23.92 -4.13 25.32
C ILE A 47 25.20 -4.60 24.63
N ILE A 48 25.41 -4.26 23.36
CA ILE A 48 26.63 -4.69 22.62
C ILE A 48 27.87 -3.96 23.16
N VAL A 49 27.72 -2.70 23.60
CA VAL A 49 28.82 -1.94 24.21
C VAL A 49 29.16 -2.46 25.60
N SER A 50 28.21 -3.08 26.31
CA SER A 50 28.50 -3.82 27.55
C SER A 50 29.05 -5.22 27.23
N SER A 51 30.31 -5.48 27.56
CA SER A 51 31.03 -6.72 27.22
C SER A 51 30.43 -8.01 27.79
N ASP A 52 29.44 -7.91 28.68
CA ASP A 52 28.82 -9.07 29.35
C ASP A 52 27.79 -9.80 28.46
N TYR A 53 27.28 -9.14 27.41
CA TYR A 53 26.13 -9.64 26.64
C TYR A 53 26.20 -9.32 25.13
N GLU A 54 27.40 -9.22 24.58
CA GLU A 54 27.66 -8.82 23.19
C GLU A 54 26.86 -9.67 22.18
N GLU A 55 26.88 -10.99 22.33
CA GLU A 55 26.19 -11.94 21.43
C GLU A 55 24.67 -11.71 21.42
N ILE A 56 24.08 -11.45 22.60
CA ILE A 56 22.64 -11.21 22.74
C ILE A 56 22.25 -9.91 22.04
N GLY A 57 23.07 -8.87 22.16
CA GLY A 57 22.84 -7.60 21.49
C GLY A 57 22.86 -7.72 19.96
N VAL A 58 23.80 -8.50 19.40
CA VAL A 58 23.87 -8.75 17.95
C VAL A 58 22.63 -9.50 17.45
N VAL A 59 22.18 -10.53 18.18
CA VAL A 59 20.95 -11.27 17.83
C VAL A 59 19.73 -10.34 17.83
N LEU A 60 19.61 -9.44 18.81
CA LEU A 60 18.53 -8.46 18.87
C LEU A 60 18.57 -7.49 17.68
N LEU A 61 19.74 -6.99 17.28
CA LEU A 61 19.86 -6.15 16.08
C LEU A 61 19.40 -6.88 14.81
N ILE A 62 19.79 -8.15 14.65
CA ILE A 62 19.39 -8.95 13.48
C ILE A 62 17.86 -9.15 13.48
N VAL A 63 17.26 -9.52 14.62
CA VAL A 63 15.80 -9.66 14.73
C VAL A 63 15.08 -8.35 14.41
N GLY A 64 15.56 -7.23 14.95
CA GLY A 64 15.00 -5.90 14.68
C GLY A 64 15.03 -5.53 13.20
N THR A 65 16.17 -5.76 12.53
CA THR A 65 16.30 -5.48 11.09
C THR A 65 15.40 -6.39 10.25
N VAL A 66 15.30 -7.68 10.57
CA VAL A 66 14.38 -8.60 9.89
C VAL A 66 12.92 -8.16 10.06
N VAL A 67 12.50 -7.73 11.26
CA VAL A 67 11.14 -7.22 11.50
C VAL A 67 10.88 -5.91 10.74
N LEU A 68 11.88 -5.03 10.63
CA LEU A 68 11.77 -3.84 9.77
C LEU A 68 11.61 -4.24 8.30
N PHE A 69 12.41 -5.19 7.81
CA PHE A 69 12.44 -5.57 6.40
C PHE A 69 11.36 -6.56 5.99
N TYR A 70 10.68 -7.21 6.94
CA TYR A 70 9.58 -8.11 6.62
C TYR A 70 8.46 -7.34 5.93
N PRO A 71 8.13 -7.65 4.66
CA PRO A 71 6.96 -7.08 4.02
C PRO A 71 5.74 -7.60 4.78
N LYS A 72 5.09 -6.70 5.53
CA LYS A 72 3.88 -7.02 6.27
C LYS A 72 2.77 -7.35 5.27
N LYS A 73 2.57 -8.64 4.99
CA LYS A 73 1.35 -9.15 4.37
C LYS A 73 0.20 -8.77 5.29
N HIS A 74 -0.68 -7.87 4.84
CA HIS A 74 -1.85 -7.47 5.61
C HIS A 74 -2.85 -8.64 5.58
N ASN A 75 -2.75 -9.53 6.56
CA ASN A 75 -3.83 -10.48 6.82
C ASN A 75 -4.98 -9.70 7.45
N THR A 76 -5.96 -9.31 6.64
CA THR A 76 -7.28 -8.89 7.11
C THR A 76 -8.01 -10.13 7.60
N ALA A 77 -8.02 -10.34 8.91
CA ALA A 77 -8.93 -11.29 9.53
C ALA A 77 -10.38 -10.80 9.36
N THR A 78 -11.13 -11.55 8.56
CA THR A 78 -12.52 -11.97 8.78
C THR A 78 -13.53 -10.91 9.25
N SER A 79 -14.37 -10.45 8.32
CA SER A 79 -15.81 -10.37 8.59
C SER A 79 -16.58 -10.91 7.38
N THR A 80 -16.87 -12.19 7.48
CA THR A 80 -17.68 -12.97 6.54
C THR A 80 -19.11 -12.44 6.53
N LYS A 81 -19.51 -11.78 5.45
CA LYS A 81 -20.87 -11.87 4.90
C LYS A 81 -20.78 -11.81 3.38
N PHE A 82 -20.52 -12.97 2.79
CA PHE A 82 -20.73 -13.23 1.38
C PHE A 82 -22.19 -13.69 1.23
N CYS A 83 -23.04 -12.87 0.63
CA CYS A 83 -24.20 -13.40 -0.08
C CYS A 83 -23.78 -13.52 -1.53
N SER A 84 -23.54 -14.78 -1.92
CA SER A 84 -23.44 -15.23 -3.28
C SER A 84 -24.81 -15.09 -3.93
N ASP A 85 -24.89 -14.51 -5.12
CA ASP A 85 -25.90 -14.91 -6.09
C ASP A 85 -25.35 -14.81 -7.50
N ASN A 86 -25.56 -15.91 -8.22
CA ASN A 86 -25.05 -16.24 -9.53
C ASN A 86 -25.84 -15.47 -10.61
N ASN A 87 -25.23 -15.20 -11.77
CA ASN A 87 -25.72 -15.75 -13.03
C ASN A 87 -24.84 -15.39 -14.23
N LYS A 88 -24.53 -16.46 -14.96
CA LYS A 88 -23.99 -16.59 -16.32
C LYS A 88 -24.91 -15.90 -17.35
N THR A 89 -24.34 -15.44 -18.48
CA THR A 89 -24.80 -15.58 -19.89
C THR A 89 -23.96 -14.59 -20.73
N GLU A 90 -22.89 -15.05 -21.40
CA GLU A 90 -22.86 -15.47 -22.82
C GLU A 90 -23.37 -14.41 -23.82
N SER A 91 -22.46 -13.85 -24.63
CA SER A 91 -22.70 -13.58 -26.05
C SER A 91 -21.37 -13.32 -26.78
N ALA A 92 -21.11 -14.18 -27.78
CA ALA A 92 -20.20 -13.97 -28.91
C ALA A 92 -20.62 -12.69 -29.67
N SER A 93 -19.83 -11.97 -30.46
CA SER A 93 -18.85 -12.35 -31.50
C SER A 93 -18.30 -11.04 -32.11
N HIS A 94 -17.02 -10.94 -32.49
CA HIS A 94 -16.66 -10.52 -33.85
C HIS A 94 -15.17 -10.73 -34.16
N ASP A 95 -14.98 -11.36 -35.31
CA ASP A 95 -13.78 -11.64 -36.10
C ASP A 95 -12.98 -10.38 -36.53
N GLY A 96 -11.67 -10.55 -36.73
CA GLY A 96 -10.74 -9.53 -37.21
C GLY A 96 -9.27 -9.82 -36.90
N SER A 97 -8.63 -10.63 -37.75
CA SER A 97 -7.19 -10.91 -37.79
C SER A 97 -6.36 -9.68 -38.15
N GLU A 98 -5.34 -9.32 -37.36
CA GLU A 98 -4.17 -8.57 -37.83
C GLU A 98 -2.87 -9.03 -37.13
N ASP A 99 -1.81 -9.05 -37.93
CA ASP A 99 -0.53 -9.70 -37.71
C ASP A 99 0.41 -9.05 -36.68
N VAL A 100 1.36 -9.88 -36.26
CA VAL A 100 2.42 -9.76 -35.26
C VAL A 100 3.20 -8.43 -35.24
N VAL A 101 3.15 -7.71 -34.10
CA VAL A 101 4.28 -6.93 -33.56
C VAL A 101 4.41 -7.17 -32.04
N PHE A 102 5.26 -8.12 -31.68
CA PHE A 102 5.66 -8.41 -30.29
C PHE A 102 6.60 -7.32 -29.76
N ARG A 103 6.05 -6.24 -29.20
CA ARG A 103 6.72 -5.30 -28.28
C ARG A 103 5.64 -4.55 -27.50
N ASN A 104 5.71 -4.58 -26.16
CA ASN A 104 4.81 -3.95 -25.16
C ASN A 104 3.66 -4.75 -24.54
N GLN A 105 3.76 -6.08 -24.41
CA GLN A 105 2.77 -6.83 -23.62
C GLN A 105 2.84 -6.57 -22.09
N VAL A 106 3.98 -6.06 -21.60
CA VAL A 106 4.27 -5.93 -20.15
C VAL A 106 3.76 -4.62 -19.53
N ASP A 107 3.52 -3.57 -20.32
CA ASP A 107 3.02 -2.28 -19.80
C ASP A 107 1.50 -2.09 -19.94
N LEU A 108 0.91 -2.58 -21.03
CA LEU A 108 -0.51 -2.35 -21.31
C LEU A 108 -1.43 -3.17 -20.38
N SER A 109 -0.98 -4.38 -20.00
CA SER A 109 -1.69 -5.24 -19.04
C SER A 109 -1.71 -4.60 -17.65
N LYS A 110 -0.57 -4.08 -17.21
CA LYS A 110 -0.43 -3.37 -15.93
C LYS A 110 -1.29 -2.11 -15.89
N HIS A 111 -1.28 -1.30 -16.96
CA HIS A 111 -2.16 -0.13 -17.09
C HIS A 111 -3.64 -0.49 -16.98
N LYS A 112 -4.06 -1.59 -17.62
CA LYS A 112 -5.46 -2.03 -17.62
C LYS A 112 -5.97 -2.36 -16.21
N HIS A 113 -5.11 -2.88 -15.35
CA HIS A 113 -5.47 -3.19 -13.96
C HIS A 113 -5.63 -1.93 -13.09
N LEU A 114 -4.87 -0.87 -13.37
CA LEU A 114 -4.96 0.42 -12.65
C LEU A 114 -6.26 1.18 -12.94
N LEU A 115 -6.95 0.86 -14.04
CA LEU A 115 -8.21 1.50 -14.41
C LEU A 115 -9.41 0.94 -13.66
N LYS A 116 -9.35 -0.28 -13.12
CA LYS A 116 -10.47 -0.89 -12.41
C LYS A 116 -10.20 -0.90 -10.92
N ILE A 117 -10.79 0.05 -10.22
CA ILE A 117 -10.48 0.28 -8.81
C ILE A 117 -11.71 0.17 -7.93
N ALA A 118 -11.48 -0.06 -6.65
CA ALA A 118 -12.49 0.02 -5.62
C ALA A 118 -11.93 0.67 -4.36
N PHE A 119 -12.75 1.46 -3.68
CA PHE A 119 -12.31 2.23 -2.51
C PHE A 119 -13.47 2.62 -1.60
N THR A 120 -13.16 2.85 -0.33
CA THR A 120 -14.07 3.44 0.65
C THR A 120 -14.04 4.96 0.51
N TYR A 121 -15.20 5.58 0.26
CA TYR A 121 -15.32 7.02 0.02
C TYR A 121 -16.24 7.71 1.02
N GLU A 122 -15.75 8.79 1.63
CA GLU A 122 -16.54 9.68 2.47
C GLU A 122 -17.09 10.85 1.63
N ASN A 123 -18.41 10.99 1.59
CA ASN A 123 -19.02 12.13 0.90
C ASN A 123 -19.00 13.41 1.77
N THR A 124 -19.42 14.54 1.19
CA THR A 124 -19.54 15.83 1.90
C THR A 124 -20.46 15.80 3.13
N ASN A 125 -21.31 14.78 3.23
CA ASN A 125 -22.29 14.64 4.30
C ASN A 125 -21.77 13.69 5.40
N GLY A 126 -20.49 13.31 5.37
CA GLY A 126 -19.88 12.35 6.30
C GLY A 126 -20.32 10.89 6.11
N THR A 127 -21.07 10.60 5.04
CA THR A 127 -21.51 9.24 4.73
C THR A 127 -20.40 8.48 4.01
N VAL A 128 -19.91 7.43 4.66
CA VAL A 128 -18.90 6.53 4.12
C VAL A 128 -19.56 5.40 3.33
N LYS A 129 -19.14 5.19 2.08
CA LYS A 129 -19.63 4.08 1.23
C LYS A 129 -18.51 3.49 0.40
N TYR A 130 -18.56 2.17 0.21
CA TYR A 130 -17.71 1.46 -0.73
C TYR A 130 -18.13 1.75 -2.17
N ARG A 131 -17.15 1.95 -3.06
CA ARG A 131 -17.34 2.30 -4.48
C ARG A 131 -16.44 1.43 -5.34
N GLU A 132 -17.02 0.93 -6.43
CA GLU A 132 -16.28 0.34 -7.55
C GLU A 132 -16.36 1.32 -8.72
N VAL A 133 -15.21 1.62 -9.31
CA VAL A 133 -15.06 2.66 -10.32
C VAL A 133 -14.13 2.17 -11.44
N ASP A 134 -14.59 2.33 -12.67
CA ASP A 134 -13.73 2.17 -13.85
C ASP A 134 -13.23 3.58 -14.23
N VAL A 135 -11.96 3.84 -13.98
CA VAL A 135 -11.30 5.14 -14.16
C VAL A 135 -11.23 5.47 -15.64
N LYS A 136 -11.64 6.69 -15.97
CA LYS A 136 -11.53 7.30 -17.29
C LYS A 136 -10.37 8.29 -17.34
N LYS A 137 -10.24 9.10 -16.29
CA LYS A 137 -9.25 10.17 -16.19
C LYS A 137 -8.91 10.41 -14.73
N PHE A 138 -7.68 10.81 -14.48
CA PHE A 138 -7.22 11.29 -13.20
C PHE A 138 -6.29 12.50 -13.42
N ASP A 139 -6.40 13.51 -12.56
CA ASP A 139 -5.66 14.78 -12.67
C ASP A 139 -4.78 15.09 -11.44
N GLY A 140 -4.51 14.09 -10.61
CA GLY A 140 -3.78 14.22 -9.35
C GLY A 140 -4.68 14.47 -8.13
N LEU A 141 -5.89 15.02 -8.32
CA LEU A 141 -6.81 15.31 -7.21
C LEU A 141 -8.19 14.66 -7.38
N TYR A 142 -8.65 14.58 -8.62
CA TYR A 142 -9.96 14.09 -9.00
C TYR A 142 -9.85 12.84 -9.87
N ILE A 143 -10.47 11.76 -9.40
CA ILE A 143 -10.67 10.53 -10.15
C ILE A 143 -12.02 10.63 -10.84
N GLU A 144 -12.01 10.69 -12.17
CA GLU A 144 -13.21 10.63 -13.01
C GLU A 144 -13.40 9.22 -13.55
N GLY A 145 -14.56 8.62 -13.34
CA GLY A 145 -14.80 7.26 -13.80
C GLY A 145 -16.25 6.82 -13.72
N TYR A 146 -16.54 5.65 -14.30
CA TYR A 146 -17.85 5.03 -14.24
C TYR A 146 -18.04 4.35 -12.89
N CYS A 147 -19.00 4.82 -12.09
CA CYS A 147 -19.28 4.25 -10.78
C CYS A 147 -20.38 3.18 -10.87
N HIS A 148 -20.02 1.92 -10.59
CA HIS A 148 -20.92 0.76 -10.70
C HIS A 148 -22.12 0.83 -9.76
N SER A 149 -21.89 1.27 -8.51
CA SER A 149 -22.97 1.43 -7.51
C SER A 149 -24.04 2.46 -7.89
N ARG A 150 -23.69 3.41 -8.77
CA ARG A 150 -24.58 4.50 -9.21
C ARG A 150 -24.94 4.40 -10.69
N LYS A 151 -24.40 3.41 -11.40
CA LYS A 151 -24.53 3.16 -12.83
C LYS A 151 -24.32 4.42 -13.70
N GLN A 152 -23.38 5.28 -13.32
CA GLN A 152 -23.14 6.57 -13.99
C GLN A 152 -21.70 7.05 -13.80
N TYR A 153 -21.22 7.93 -14.69
CA TYR A 153 -19.94 8.63 -14.53
C TYR A 153 -20.00 9.62 -13.37
N ARG A 154 -18.97 9.61 -12.52
CA ARG A 154 -18.82 10.50 -11.37
C ARG A 154 -17.37 10.88 -11.15
N THR A 155 -17.19 11.98 -10.45
CA THR A 155 -15.90 12.49 -10.01
C THR A 155 -15.76 12.30 -8.51
N PHE A 156 -14.63 11.76 -8.09
CA PHE A 156 -14.28 11.50 -6.69
C PHE A 156 -13.00 12.25 -6.36
N ARG A 157 -12.91 12.86 -5.19
CA ARG A 157 -11.65 13.44 -4.73
C ARG A 157 -10.80 12.38 -4.04
N ILE A 158 -9.52 12.31 -4.38
CA ILE A 158 -8.60 11.31 -3.84
C ILE A 158 -8.37 11.49 -2.33
N ASP A 159 -8.44 12.73 -1.82
CA ASP A 159 -8.28 13.06 -0.39
C ASP A 159 -9.43 12.57 0.51
N ARG A 160 -10.55 12.14 -0.07
CA ARG A 160 -11.72 11.60 0.64
C ARG A 160 -11.81 10.07 0.58
N VAL A 161 -10.77 9.44 0.04
CA VAL A 161 -10.61 7.99 0.09
C VAL A 161 -10.04 7.62 1.47
N VAL A 162 -10.73 6.73 2.18
CA VAL A 162 -10.45 6.46 3.61
C VAL A 162 -9.40 5.35 3.79
N ASP A 163 -9.58 4.23 3.09
CA ASP A 163 -8.80 3.00 3.32
C ASP A 163 -7.78 2.72 2.20
N GLY A 164 -7.60 3.66 1.26
CA GLY A 164 -6.82 3.48 0.04
C GLY A 164 -7.62 2.94 -1.14
N ILE A 165 -6.91 2.54 -2.18
CA ILE A 165 -7.46 2.13 -3.48
C ILE A 165 -7.08 0.66 -3.74
N THR A 166 -8.08 -0.19 -3.91
CA THR A 166 -7.91 -1.60 -4.25
C THR A 166 -8.07 -1.82 -5.75
N LEU A 167 -7.12 -2.51 -6.39
CA LEU A 167 -7.29 -2.94 -7.78
C LEU A 167 -8.25 -4.12 -7.83
N ARG A 168 -9.28 -4.05 -8.67
CA ARG A 168 -10.34 -5.08 -8.73
C ARG A 168 -9.87 -6.37 -9.39
N ASP A 169 -8.93 -6.25 -10.33
CA ASP A 169 -8.43 -7.41 -11.07
C ASP A 169 -7.41 -8.22 -10.26
N THR A 170 -6.53 -7.57 -9.48
CA THR A 170 -5.47 -8.25 -8.69
C THR A 170 -5.82 -8.38 -7.20
N GLY A 171 -6.71 -7.54 -6.67
CA GLY A 171 -7.01 -7.43 -5.25
C GLY A 171 -5.95 -6.67 -4.44
N GLU A 172 -4.94 -6.11 -5.10
CA GLU A 172 -3.87 -5.35 -4.44
C GLU A 172 -4.40 -4.03 -3.89
N LEU A 173 -4.03 -3.72 -2.64
CA LEU A 173 -4.37 -2.46 -1.98
C LEU A 173 -3.19 -1.50 -2.05
N PHE A 174 -3.44 -0.34 -2.63
CA PHE A 174 -2.54 0.79 -2.72
C PHE A 174 -3.00 1.91 -1.79
N THR A 175 -2.04 2.64 -1.23
CA THR A 175 -2.34 3.97 -0.71
C THR A 175 -2.71 4.91 -1.85
N THR A 176 -3.34 6.05 -1.52
CA THR A 176 -3.67 7.07 -2.52
C THR A 176 -2.43 7.59 -3.24
N GLU A 177 -1.32 7.76 -2.52
CA GLU A 177 -0.03 8.23 -3.05
C GLU A 177 0.63 7.17 -3.96
N GLU A 178 0.69 5.91 -3.53
CA GLU A 178 1.27 4.84 -4.36
C GLU A 178 0.46 4.61 -5.64
N TRP A 179 -0.86 4.71 -5.58
CA TRP A 179 -1.71 4.59 -6.75
C TRP A 179 -1.53 5.77 -7.71
N ASP A 180 -1.41 6.99 -7.18
CA ASP A 180 -1.11 8.21 -7.94
C ASP A 180 0.22 8.09 -8.70
N GLU A 181 1.31 7.74 -8.01
CA GLU A 181 2.62 7.50 -8.63
C GLU A 181 2.55 6.42 -9.71
N GLN A 182 1.86 5.31 -9.44
CA GLN A 182 1.74 4.21 -10.39
C GLN A 182 0.89 4.61 -11.61
N PHE A 183 -0.15 5.41 -11.42
CA PHE A 183 -0.98 5.93 -12.51
C PHE A 183 -0.17 6.88 -13.41
N TYR A 184 0.59 7.82 -12.83
CA TYR A 184 1.43 8.75 -13.59
C TYR A 184 2.57 8.08 -14.36
N LEU A 185 3.16 7.01 -13.82
CA LEU A 185 4.22 6.27 -14.52
C LEU A 185 3.72 5.49 -15.73
N THR A 186 2.40 5.31 -15.87
CA THR A 186 1.80 4.47 -16.90
C THR A 186 1.04 5.27 -17.98
N VAL A 187 0.87 6.59 -17.80
CA VAL A 187 0.20 7.52 -18.76
C VAL A 187 1.23 8.42 -19.43
#